data_AF-A0A7S3HEM9-F1
#
_entry.id   AF-A0A7S3HEM9-F1
#
_cell.length_a   1.000
_cell.length_b   1.000
_cell.length_c   1.000
_cell.angle_alpha   90.00
_cell.angle_beta   90.00
_cell.angle_gamma   90.00
#
_symmetry.space_group_name_H-M   'P 1'
#
loop_
_entity.id
_entity.type
_entity.pdbx_description
1 polymer ?
#
loop_
_entity_poly.entity_id
_entity_poly.type
_entity_poly.pdbx_seq_one_letter_code
_entity_poly.pdbx_strand_id
1 'polypeptide(L)'
;VVGAGVAGLAAIQLAKKKGAIVSGFDVRSAAKEQVESVGARFLEVTLKEDGSGAGGYAKEMSPEWFAAAEAMLLEECKNFDVIITTALIPGRKAPVLIKRSMIEAMPSGGVTVDLAAASGGNVETTVPGQVVKHGNVT
;
A
#
# COMPACT_ATOMS: atom_id res chain seq x y z
N VAL A 1 -4.14 2.60 2.15
CA VAL A 1 -3.84 1.19 2.48
C VAL A 1 -3.33 0.49 1.23
N VAL A 2 -2.15 -0.11 1.29
CA VAL A 2 -1.48 -0.80 0.17
C VAL A 2 -1.57 -2.31 0.40
N GLY A 3 -2.20 -3.01 -0.53
CA GLY A 3 -2.69 -4.37 -0.38
C GLY A 3 -4.09 -4.40 0.23
N ALA A 4 -5.03 -5.03 -0.45
CA ALA A 4 -6.42 -5.22 -0.04
C ALA A 4 -6.77 -6.71 0.07
N GLY A 5 -5.87 -7.48 0.69
CA GLY A 5 -6.19 -8.80 1.22
C GLY A 5 -6.99 -8.71 2.53
N VAL A 6 -7.03 -9.79 3.30
CA VAL A 6 -7.77 -9.86 4.58
C VAL A 6 -7.36 -8.73 5.55
N ALA A 7 -6.05 -8.55 5.78
CA ALA A 7 -5.55 -7.51 6.68
C ALA A 7 -5.83 -6.09 6.13
N GLY A 8 -5.64 -5.89 4.83
CA GLY A 8 -5.89 -4.61 4.17
C GLY A 8 -7.35 -4.18 4.26
N LEU A 9 -8.29 -5.07 3.93
CA LEU A 9 -9.72 -4.78 4.02
C LEU A 9 -10.18 -4.57 5.47
N ALA A 10 -9.61 -5.29 6.44
CA ALA A 10 -9.88 -5.05 7.86
C ALA A 10 -9.40 -3.64 8.28
N ALA A 11 -8.20 -3.24 7.86
CA ALA A 11 -7.67 -1.91 8.13
C ALA A 11 -8.53 -0.81 7.49
N ILE A 12 -8.95 -1.00 6.24
CA ILE A 12 -9.83 -0.06 5.53
C ILE A 12 -11.15 0.12 6.28
N GLN A 13 -11.83 -0.98 6.62
CA GLN A 13 -13.11 -0.94 7.31
C GLN A 13 -13.00 -0.26 8.69
N LEU A 14 -11.95 -0.57 9.45
CA LEU A 14 -11.73 0.05 10.75
C LEU A 14 -11.48 1.57 10.62
N ALA A 15 -10.61 1.99 9.71
CA ALA A 15 -10.32 3.40 9.47
C ALA A 15 -11.57 4.17 9.00
N LYS A 16 -12.36 3.59 8.09
CA LYS A 16 -13.66 4.13 7.66
C LYS A 16 -14.63 4.28 8.83
N LYS A 17 -14.74 3.27 9.69
CA LYS A 17 -15.59 3.32 10.90
C LYS A 17 -15.15 4.41 11.89
N LYS A 18 -13.88 4.81 11.86
CA LYS A 18 -13.33 5.92 12.64
C LYS A 18 -13.49 7.28 11.97
N GLY A 19 -14.13 7.35 10.80
CA GLY A 19 -14.40 8.59 10.07
C GLY A 19 -13.27 9.06 9.16
N ALA A 20 -12.23 8.24 8.94
CA ALA A 20 -11.14 8.61 8.04
C ALA A 20 -11.57 8.61 6.57
N ILE A 21 -10.93 9.47 5.78
CA ILE A 21 -10.93 9.37 4.31
C ILE A 21 -9.92 8.29 3.94
N VAL A 22 -10.38 7.20 3.33
CA VAL A 22 -9.53 6.03 3.07
C VAL A 22 -9.42 5.80 1.58
N SER A 23 -8.18 5.63 1.11
CA SER A 23 -7.88 5.10 -0.21
C SER A 23 -7.21 3.73 -0.10
N GLY A 24 -7.55 2.81 -1.00
CA GLY A 24 -6.99 1.46 -1.10
C GLY A 24 -6.27 1.26 -2.44
N PHE A 25 -5.18 0.51 -2.44
CA PHE A 25 -4.44 0.13 -3.63
C PHE A 25 -4.13 -1.36 -3.60
N ASP A 26 -4.31 -2.04 -4.72
CA ASP A 26 -3.95 -3.45 -4.90
C ASP A 26 -3.69 -3.69 -6.40
N VAL A 27 -2.85 -4.66 -6.72
CA VAL A 27 -2.52 -5.00 -8.12
C VAL A 27 -3.60 -5.89 -8.76
N ARG A 28 -4.47 -6.50 -7.95
CA ARG A 28 -5.54 -7.39 -8.41
C ARG A 28 -6.78 -6.57 -8.74
N SER A 29 -7.35 -6.79 -9.92
CA SER A 29 -8.59 -6.14 -10.36
C SER A 29 -9.77 -6.41 -9.42
N ALA A 30 -9.88 -7.65 -8.89
CA ALA A 30 -10.93 -8.05 -7.96
C ALA A 30 -10.94 -7.27 -6.63
N ALA A 31 -9.79 -6.72 -6.22
CA ALA A 31 -9.69 -5.95 -4.99
C ALA A 31 -10.35 -4.57 -5.13
N LYS A 32 -10.49 -4.03 -6.34
CA LYS A 32 -11.16 -2.74 -6.59
C LYS A 32 -12.58 -2.74 -6.05
N GLU A 33 -13.39 -3.71 -6.48
CA GLU A 33 -14.79 -3.83 -6.06
C GLU A 33 -14.89 -4.01 -4.53
N GLN A 34 -13.97 -4.77 -3.93
CA GLN A 34 -13.94 -4.97 -2.48
C GLN A 34 -13.65 -3.67 -1.72
N VAL A 35 -12.66 -2.88 -2.15
CA VAL A 35 -12.30 -1.58 -1.56
C VAL A 35 -13.45 -0.58 -1.69
N GLU A 36 -14.08 -0.52 -2.86
CA GLU A 36 -15.20 0.40 -3.12
C GLU A 36 -16.46 0.00 -2.34
N SER A 37 -16.74 -1.30 -2.19
CA SER A 37 -17.91 -1.79 -1.45
C SER A 37 -17.89 -1.42 0.04
N VAL A 38 -16.70 -1.22 0.62
CA VAL A 38 -16.51 -0.76 2.00
C VAL A 38 -16.36 0.77 2.10
N GLY A 39 -16.61 1.49 1.00
CA GLY A 39 -16.68 2.95 0.95
C GLY A 39 -15.32 3.66 0.92
N ALA A 40 -14.26 2.99 0.47
CA ALA A 40 -12.95 3.59 0.24
C ALA A 40 -12.70 3.86 -1.25
N ARG A 41 -11.87 4.86 -1.56
CA ARG A 41 -11.47 5.16 -2.94
C ARG A 41 -10.41 4.17 -3.40
N PHE A 42 -10.59 3.52 -4.54
CA PHE A 42 -9.53 2.69 -5.12
C PHE A 42 -8.54 3.56 -5.92
N LEU A 43 -7.24 3.37 -5.70
CA LEU A 43 -6.18 4.04 -6.46
C LEU A 43 -5.88 3.24 -7.72
N GLU A 44 -6.22 3.79 -8.88
CA GLU A 44 -6.00 3.15 -10.18
C GLU A 44 -4.70 3.61 -10.82
N VAL A 45 -3.95 2.67 -11.37
CA VAL A 45 -2.81 2.97 -12.24
C VAL A 45 -3.35 3.23 -13.65
N THR A 46 -2.93 4.33 -14.27
CA THR A 46 -3.41 4.75 -15.59
C THR A 46 -3.10 3.72 -16.69
N LEU A 47 -1.99 2.99 -16.55
CA LEU A 47 -1.62 1.91 -17.45
C LEU A 47 -2.39 0.62 -17.06
N LYS A 48 -3.31 0.21 -17.93
CA LYS A 48 -4.17 -0.95 -17.68
C LYS A 48 -3.42 -2.25 -17.97
N GLU A 49 -3.05 -2.94 -16.90
CA GLU A 49 -2.57 -4.33 -16.92
C GLU A 49 -3.20 -5.03 -15.71
N ASP A 50 -3.66 -6.28 -15.89
CA ASP A 50 -4.28 -7.05 -14.79
C ASP A 50 -3.20 -7.87 -14.06
N GLY A 51 -2.99 -7.58 -12.78
CA GLY A 51 -2.05 -8.28 -11.90
C GLY A 51 -2.62 -9.49 -11.18
N SER A 52 -3.80 -9.96 -11.56
CA SER A 52 -4.40 -11.18 -11.00
C SER A 52 -3.58 -12.43 -11.35
N GLY A 53 -3.24 -13.23 -10.35
CA GLY A 53 -2.59 -14.53 -10.44
C GLY A 53 -3.50 -15.67 -9.96
N ALA A 54 -2.97 -16.90 -9.88
CA ALA A 54 -3.73 -18.07 -9.47
C ALA A 54 -4.11 -18.02 -7.97
N GLY A 55 -5.30 -18.54 -7.62
CA GLY A 55 -5.74 -18.68 -6.23
C GLY A 55 -6.01 -17.36 -5.48
N GLY A 56 -6.21 -16.26 -6.20
CA GLY A 56 -6.47 -14.94 -5.59
C GLY A 56 -5.22 -14.15 -5.21
N TYR A 57 -4.02 -14.65 -5.57
CA TYR A 57 -2.75 -13.95 -5.39
C TYR A 57 -2.41 -13.04 -6.56
N ALA A 58 -1.44 -12.15 -6.36
CA ALA A 58 -0.89 -11.28 -7.41
C ALA A 58 0.16 -12.00 -8.28
N LYS A 59 0.26 -11.65 -9.56
CA LYS A 59 1.40 -11.96 -10.45
C LYS A 59 2.32 -10.75 -10.62
N GLU A 60 3.47 -10.96 -11.26
CA GLU A 60 4.43 -9.92 -11.59
C GLU A 60 3.93 -9.08 -12.78
N MET A 61 4.12 -7.76 -12.70
CA MET A 61 3.64 -6.76 -13.68
C MET A 61 4.80 -6.24 -14.55
N SER A 62 4.48 -5.60 -15.68
CA SER A 62 5.49 -4.95 -16.51
C SER A 62 6.26 -3.83 -15.77
N PRO A 63 7.54 -3.57 -16.13
CA PRO A 63 8.31 -2.45 -15.59
C PRO A 63 7.63 -1.09 -15.80
N GLU A 64 6.96 -0.90 -16.95
CA GLU A 64 6.23 0.31 -17.29
C GLU A 64 5.03 0.52 -16.35
N TRP A 65 4.35 -0.56 -16.00
CA TRP A 65 3.27 -0.52 -15.02
C TRP A 65 3.79 -0.14 -13.63
N PHE A 66 4.91 -0.72 -13.19
CA PHE A 66 5.52 -0.35 -11.90
C PHE A 66 5.95 1.12 -11.87
N ALA A 67 6.51 1.65 -12.95
CA ALA A 67 6.87 3.07 -13.05
C ALA A 67 5.62 3.97 -12.96
N ALA A 68 4.53 3.60 -13.62
CA ALA A 68 3.26 4.34 -13.54
C ALA A 68 2.64 4.27 -12.13
N ALA A 69 2.67 3.09 -11.50
CA ALA A 69 2.21 2.90 -10.12
C ALA A 69 3.05 3.72 -9.13
N GLU A 70 4.37 3.75 -9.31
CA GLU A 70 5.29 4.51 -8.49
C GLU A 70 5.02 6.02 -8.59
N ALA A 71 4.86 6.54 -9.81
CA ALA A 71 4.54 7.95 -10.02
C ALA A 71 3.20 8.34 -9.37
N MET A 72 2.18 7.50 -9.53
CA MET A 72 0.87 7.71 -8.90
C MET A 72 0.97 7.67 -7.38
N LEU A 73 1.65 6.67 -6.80
CA LEU A 73 1.80 6.53 -5.36
C LEU A 73 2.59 7.71 -4.77
N LEU A 74 3.62 8.21 -5.45
CA LEU A 74 4.38 9.37 -5.01
C LEU A 74 3.50 10.62 -4.89
N GLU A 75 2.66 10.88 -5.88
CA GLU A 75 1.73 12.03 -5.83
C GLU A 75 0.67 11.87 -4.74
N GLU A 76 0.13 10.67 -4.56
CA GLU A 76 -0.87 10.39 -3.53
C GLU A 76 -0.29 10.46 -2.10
N CYS A 77 0.95 9.99 -1.89
CA CYS A 77 1.60 10.01 -0.57
C CYS A 77 1.75 11.42 0.03
N LYS A 78 1.79 12.47 -0.81
CA LYS A 78 1.81 13.87 -0.35
C LYS A 78 0.57 14.27 0.45
N ASN A 79 -0.52 13.51 0.31
CA ASN A 79 -1.81 13.81 0.90
C ASN A 79 -2.24 12.81 1.98
N PHE A 80 -1.41 11.82 2.32
CA PHE A 80 -1.76 10.79 3.30
C PHE A 80 -1.06 11.01 4.64
N ASP A 81 -1.86 11.12 5.71
CA ASP A 81 -1.35 11.14 7.08
C ASP A 81 -0.89 9.76 7.56
N VAL A 82 -1.53 8.69 7.07
CA VAL A 82 -1.24 7.31 7.49
C VAL A 82 -1.19 6.37 6.29
N ILE A 83 -0.10 5.62 6.17
CA ILE A 83 0.05 4.54 5.18
C ILE A 83 0.15 3.20 5.90
N ILE A 84 -0.75 2.29 5.60
CA ILE A 84 -0.73 0.90 6.08
C ILE A 84 -0.39 -0.01 4.90
N THR A 85 0.67 -0.80 5.00
CA THR A 85 1.11 -1.73 3.96
C THR A 85 0.93 -3.17 4.39
N THR A 86 0.39 -4.01 3.49
CA THR A 86 0.01 -5.39 3.77
C THR A 86 0.38 -6.36 2.64
N ALA A 87 1.21 -5.91 1.69
CA ALA A 87 1.51 -6.67 0.49
C ALA A 87 2.49 -7.81 0.79
N LEU A 88 2.02 -9.05 0.67
CA LEU A 88 2.81 -10.24 0.94
C LEU A 88 2.51 -11.32 -0.10
N ILE A 89 3.55 -11.94 -0.63
CA ILE A 89 3.47 -13.11 -1.51
C ILE A 89 4.08 -14.30 -0.76
N PRO A 90 3.34 -15.40 -0.53
CA PRO A 90 3.85 -16.56 0.17
C PRO A 90 5.17 -17.07 -0.42
N GLY A 91 6.14 -17.38 0.44
CA GLY A 91 7.44 -17.91 0.04
C GLY A 91 8.39 -16.90 -0.63
N ARG A 92 8.01 -15.62 -0.73
CA ARG A 92 8.87 -14.56 -1.27
C ARG A 92 9.06 -13.43 -0.27
N LYS A 93 10.18 -12.71 -0.42
CA LYS A 93 10.41 -11.45 0.29
C LYS A 93 9.29 -10.47 -0.06
N ALA A 94 8.84 -9.71 0.93
CA ALA A 94 7.89 -8.62 0.72
C ALA A 94 8.47 -7.61 -0.28
N PRO A 95 7.70 -7.17 -1.29
CA PRO A 95 8.16 -6.16 -2.22
C PRO A 95 8.17 -4.79 -1.54
N VAL A 96 9.20 -3.99 -1.79
CA VAL A 96 9.23 -2.57 -1.40
C VAL A 96 8.30 -1.82 -2.34
N LEU A 97 7.21 -1.27 -1.80
CA LEU A 97 6.20 -0.52 -2.55
C LEU A 97 6.20 0.96 -2.17
N ILE A 98 6.57 1.28 -0.93
CA ILE A 98 6.70 2.64 -0.44
C ILE A 98 8.19 2.97 -0.33
N LYS A 99 8.68 3.73 -1.30
CA LYS A 99 10.09 4.15 -1.36
C LYS A 99 10.36 5.30 -0.40
N ARG A 100 11.63 5.50 -0.06
CA ARG A 100 12.09 6.60 0.79
C ARG A 100 11.58 7.96 0.31
N SER A 101 11.62 8.23 -1.00
CA SER A 101 11.14 9.48 -1.58
C SER A 101 9.64 9.72 -1.32
N MET A 102 8.84 8.65 -1.27
CA MET A 102 7.41 8.74 -0.94
C MET A 102 7.19 9.05 0.53
N ILE A 103 8.00 8.45 1.42
CA ILE A 103 7.98 8.75 2.86
C ILE A 103 8.35 10.21 3.11
N GLU A 104 9.39 10.70 2.46
CA GLU A 104 9.85 12.09 2.58
C GLU A 104 8.86 13.10 2.01
N ALA A 105 7.98 12.68 1.10
CA ALA A 105 6.91 13.49 0.54
C ALA A 105 5.66 13.57 1.42
N MET A 106 5.52 12.71 2.43
CA MET A 106 4.36 12.72 3.33
C MET A 106 4.30 14.00 4.17
N PRO A 107 3.09 14.41 4.62
CA PRO A 107 2.93 15.48 5.60
C PRO A 107 3.74 15.24 6.88
N SER A 108 4.19 16.33 7.52
CA SER A 108 4.88 16.26 8.80
C SER A 108 4.00 15.62 9.87
N GLY A 109 4.55 14.66 10.62
CA GLY A 109 3.79 13.86 11.59
C GLY A 109 3.09 12.65 10.98
N GLY A 110 3.31 12.37 9.70
CA GLY A 110 2.81 11.17 9.04
C GLY A 110 3.27 9.87 9.72
N VAL A 111 2.51 8.80 9.52
CA VAL A 111 2.77 7.48 10.12
C VAL A 111 2.73 6.39 9.07
N THR A 112 3.69 5.46 9.12
CA THR A 112 3.64 4.21 8.37
C THR A 112 3.50 3.00 9.27
N VAL A 113 2.67 2.04 8.85
CA VAL A 113 2.47 0.77 9.55
C VAL A 113 2.71 -0.37 8.57
N ASP A 114 3.85 -1.03 8.71
CA ASP A 114 4.30 -2.08 7.80
C ASP A 114 4.03 -3.48 8.37
N LEU A 115 2.91 -4.09 7.94
CA LEU A 115 2.53 -5.43 8.39
C LEU A 115 3.41 -6.52 7.76
N ALA A 116 4.18 -6.20 6.72
CA ALA A 116 5.10 -7.11 6.05
C ALA A 116 6.55 -7.00 6.56
N ALA A 117 6.80 -6.22 7.62
CA ALA A 117 8.13 -5.96 8.17
C ALA A 117 8.93 -7.25 8.46
N ALA A 118 8.30 -8.28 9.04
CA ALA A 118 8.96 -9.54 9.34
C ALA A 118 9.41 -10.33 8.08
N SER A 119 8.82 -10.05 6.92
CA SER A 119 9.13 -10.70 5.64
C SER A 119 9.96 -9.81 4.69
N GLY A 120 10.58 -8.76 5.21
CA GLY A 120 11.43 -7.84 4.46
C GLY A 120 10.90 -6.41 4.36
N GLY A 121 9.62 -6.18 4.67
CA GLY A 121 8.98 -4.86 4.67
C GLY A 121 8.51 -4.38 3.28
N ASN A 122 7.40 -3.65 3.27
CA ASN A 122 6.95 -2.91 2.09
C ASN A 122 7.42 -1.46 2.09
N VAL A 123 7.85 -0.94 3.24
CA VAL A 123 8.36 0.42 3.39
C VAL A 123 9.88 0.38 3.45
N GLU A 124 10.55 1.14 2.59
CA GLU A 124 12.01 1.10 2.44
C GLU A 124 12.77 1.47 3.73
N THR A 125 12.15 2.28 4.59
CA THR A 125 12.72 2.74 5.87
C THR A 125 12.34 1.86 7.06
N THR A 126 11.64 0.74 6.83
CA THR A 126 11.24 -0.19 7.91
C THR A 126 12.46 -0.81 8.58
N VAL A 127 12.46 -0.80 9.91
CA VAL A 127 13.35 -1.63 10.73
C VAL A 127 12.47 -2.65 11.48
N PRO A 128 12.55 -3.96 11.15
CA PRO A 128 11.66 -4.96 11.74
C PRO A 128 11.68 -4.96 13.27
N GLY A 129 10.49 -4.94 13.87
CA GLY A 129 10.30 -4.99 15.32
C GLY A 129 10.58 -3.67 16.05
N GLN A 130 10.78 -2.56 15.34
CA GLN A 130 11.07 -1.25 15.93
C GLN A 130 10.09 -0.19 15.43
N VAL A 131 9.81 0.79 16.29
CA VAL A 131 9.23 2.07 15.88
C VAL A 131 10.40 3.01 15.64
N VAL A 132 10.53 3.47 14.40
CA VAL A 132 11.63 4.34 13.96
C VAL A 132 11.07 5.69 13.53
N LYS A 133 11.95 6.67 13.32
CA LYS A 133 11.57 7.96 12.75
C LYS A 133 12.47 8.24 11.55
N HIS A 134 11.86 8.49 10.38
CA HIS A 134 12.56 8.93 9.18
C HIS A 134 12.13 10.35 8.83
N GLY A 135 13.00 11.33 9.06
CA GLY A 135 12.65 12.74 8.92
C GLY A 135 11.51 13.13 9.86
N ASN A 136 10.36 13.50 9.31
CA ASN A 136 9.15 13.89 10.05
C ASN A 136 8.09 12.78 10.13
N VAL A 137 8.36 11.61 9.57
CA VAL A 137 7.44 10.47 9.54
C VAL A 137 7.88 9.41 10.56
N THR A 138 6.90 8.81 11.23
CA THR A 138 7.10 7.67 12.16
C THR A 138 6.80 6.35 11.46
#